data_AF-A0AAA9T1I9-F1
#
_entry.id   AF-A0AAA9T1I9-F1
#
_cell.length_a   1.000
_cell.length_b   1.000
_cell.length_c   1.000
_cell.angle_alpha   90.00
_cell.angle_beta   90.00
_cell.angle_gamma   90.00
#
_symmetry.space_group_name_H-M   'P 1'
#
loop_
_entity.id
_entity.type
_entity.pdbx_description
1 polymer ?
#
loop_
_entity_poly.entity_id
_entity_poly.type
_entity_poly.pdbx_seq_one_letter_code
_entity_poly.pdbx_strand_id
1 'polypeptide(L)'
;MPREKKPKLWRVNGHIGLCRGKTGDSKNSSVEIFSWMRPMGFFLMTSLPSSVRNSKSGELILKVSVVQDSVNISGQNTMNMVKVPECRLADELGGLWENSRFTDCCLCVAGQEFQAHKAILAARSPVFSAMFEHEMEESKKNRVEINDVEPEVFKEMMCFIYTGKAPNLDKMADDLLAAADKYALERLKVMCEDALCSNLSVENAAEILILADLHSADQLKTQAVDFINYHASDVLETSGWKSMVVSHPHLVAEAYRSLASAQCPFLGPPRKRLKQS
;
A
#
# COMPACT_ATOMS: atom_id res chain seq x y z
N MET A 1 44.72 1.80 -20.24
CA MET A 1 43.76 2.21 -19.17
C MET A 1 42.46 1.44 -19.38
N PRO A 2 41.96 0.67 -18.39
CA PRO A 2 40.69 -0.04 -18.54
C PRO A 2 39.52 0.95 -18.42
N ARG A 3 38.54 0.86 -19.33
CA ARG A 3 37.32 1.67 -19.29
C ARG A 3 36.34 1.08 -18.27
N GLU A 4 35.98 1.84 -17.24
CA GLU A 4 34.86 1.49 -16.35
C GLU A 4 33.54 1.55 -17.12
N LYS A 5 32.75 0.46 -17.11
CA LYS A 5 31.34 0.49 -17.55
C LYS A 5 30.46 0.85 -16.36
N LYS A 6 29.43 1.69 -16.61
CA LYS A 6 28.46 2.14 -15.61
C LYS A 6 27.71 0.93 -14.97
N PRO A 7 27.45 0.94 -13.65
CA PRO A 7 26.76 -0.14 -12.96
C PRO A 7 25.32 -0.29 -13.45
N LYS A 8 24.81 -1.53 -13.51
CA LYS A 8 23.40 -1.83 -13.78
C LYS A 8 22.67 -2.14 -12.47
N LEU A 9 21.54 -1.46 -12.27
CA LEU A 9 20.66 -1.61 -11.12
C LEU A 9 19.59 -2.65 -11.45
N TRP A 10 19.28 -3.54 -10.50
CA TRP A 10 18.18 -4.49 -10.63
C TRP A 10 17.38 -4.53 -9.32
N ARG A 11 16.06 -4.74 -9.41
CA ARG A 11 15.15 -4.93 -8.28
C ARG A 11 14.55 -6.33 -8.33
N VAL A 12 14.52 -7.01 -7.18
CA VAL A 12 13.70 -8.20 -6.94
C VAL A 12 13.11 -8.05 -5.53
N ASN A 13 11.79 -8.23 -5.41
CA ASN A 13 11.02 -8.16 -4.15
C ASN A 13 11.39 -6.97 -3.25
N GLY A 14 11.41 -5.76 -3.82
CA GLY A 14 11.59 -4.52 -3.04
C GLY A 14 13.02 -4.24 -2.53
N HIS A 15 14.03 -5.04 -2.90
CA HIS A 15 15.43 -4.76 -2.55
C HIS A 15 16.26 -4.35 -3.78
N ILE A 16 17.11 -3.33 -3.61
CA ILE A 16 17.94 -2.74 -4.67
C ILE A 16 19.36 -3.28 -4.55
N GLY A 17 19.83 -4.00 -5.57
CA GLY A 17 21.22 -4.50 -5.65
C GLY A 17 22.06 -3.73 -6.68
N LEU A 18 23.33 -3.49 -6.36
CA LEU A 18 24.30 -2.85 -7.28
C LEU A 18 25.35 -3.88 -7.74
N CYS A 19 25.41 -4.20 -9.03
CA CYS A 19 26.46 -5.05 -9.58
C CYS A 19 27.55 -4.19 -10.26
N ARG A 20 28.81 -4.31 -9.81
CA ARG A 20 30.00 -3.76 -10.49
C ARG A 20 30.83 -4.92 -11.05
N GLY A 21 30.89 -5.03 -12.37
CA GLY A 21 31.80 -5.98 -13.03
C GLY A 21 33.13 -5.32 -13.37
N LYS A 22 34.26 -5.94 -13.01
CA LYS A 22 35.58 -5.65 -13.62
C LYS A 22 35.87 -6.70 -14.69
N THR A 23 36.16 -6.27 -15.91
CA THR A 23 36.71 -7.15 -16.95
C THR A 23 38.22 -7.22 -16.79
N GLY A 24 38.73 -8.37 -16.32
CA GLY A 24 40.10 -8.83 -16.55
C GLY A 24 40.11 -9.91 -17.62
N ASP A 25 41.13 -9.92 -18.47
CA ASP A 25 41.25 -10.78 -19.64
C ASP A 25 41.17 -12.28 -19.34
N SER A 26 40.39 -12.97 -20.18
CA SER A 26 40.31 -14.41 -20.40
C SER A 26 40.00 -15.32 -19.19
N LYS A 27 38.86 -16.03 -19.33
CA LYS A 27 38.45 -17.26 -18.63
C LYS A 27 38.07 -17.23 -17.14
N ASN A 28 38.11 -16.11 -16.43
CA ASN A 28 37.45 -16.07 -15.11
C ASN A 28 36.93 -14.67 -14.76
N SER A 29 35.65 -14.40 -15.08
CA SER A 29 34.97 -13.20 -14.64
C SER A 29 34.23 -13.47 -13.33
N SER A 30 34.85 -13.10 -12.21
CA SER A 30 34.19 -13.09 -10.90
C SER A 30 33.22 -11.93 -10.81
N VAL A 31 31.97 -12.20 -10.39
CA VAL A 31 30.97 -11.18 -10.10
C VAL A 31 30.83 -11.10 -8.58
N GLU A 32 31.24 -9.99 -7.99
CA GLU A 32 31.01 -9.71 -6.56
C GLU A 32 29.63 -9.05 -6.41
N ILE A 33 28.75 -9.67 -5.62
CA ILE A 33 27.45 -9.13 -5.25
C ILE A 33 27.55 -8.64 -3.80
N PHE A 34 27.50 -7.32 -3.60
CA PHE A 34 27.45 -6.74 -2.25
C PHE A 34 25.99 -6.43 -1.89
N SER A 35 25.46 -7.13 -0.89
CA SER A 35 24.21 -6.76 -0.23
C SER A 35 24.51 -5.81 0.94
N TRP A 36 23.85 -4.65 0.99
CA TRP A 36 23.89 -3.76 2.14
C TRP A 36 22.61 -3.95 2.96
N MET A 37 22.76 -4.45 4.18
CA MET A 37 21.71 -4.47 5.20
C MET A 37 22.35 -3.93 6.49
N ARG A 38 21.77 -2.90 7.10
CA ARG A 38 22.18 -2.40 8.43
C ARG A 38 21.07 -2.68 9.44
N PRO A 39 21.38 -2.87 10.75
CA PRO A 39 22.65 -3.24 11.33
C PRO A 39 22.49 -4.43 12.31
N MET A 40 22.82 -5.66 11.91
CA MET A 40 23.36 -6.69 12.81
C MET A 40 24.10 -7.73 11.96
N GLY A 41 25.43 -7.73 12.05
CA GLY A 41 26.29 -8.81 11.54
C GLY A 41 26.94 -8.54 10.17
N PHE A 42 28.28 -8.56 10.14
CA PHE A 42 29.07 -8.71 8.92
C PHE A 42 29.04 -10.19 8.50
N PHE A 43 28.60 -10.50 7.28
CA PHE A 43 28.76 -11.83 6.67
C PHE A 43 29.70 -11.75 5.47
N LEU A 44 30.79 -12.52 5.52
CA LEU A 44 31.69 -12.72 4.38
C LEU A 44 31.20 -13.97 3.62
N MET A 45 30.64 -13.79 2.42
CA MET A 45 30.31 -14.92 1.55
C MET A 45 31.57 -15.35 0.78
N THR A 46 32.20 -16.47 1.18
CA THR A 46 33.24 -17.11 0.38
C THR A 46 32.62 -18.13 -0.59
N SER A 47 33.01 -18.04 -1.86
CA SER A 47 32.63 -18.80 -3.08
C SER A 47 32.35 -20.31 -2.92
N LEU A 48 31.46 -20.92 -3.72
CA LEU A 48 31.74 -21.44 -5.09
C LEU A 48 30.44 -21.67 -5.91
N PRO A 49 30.39 -21.38 -7.23
CA PRO A 49 29.27 -21.79 -8.09
C PRO A 49 29.63 -23.00 -8.98
N SER A 50 28.83 -24.07 -8.90
CA SER A 50 28.80 -25.11 -9.93
C SER A 50 27.88 -24.65 -11.06
N SER A 51 28.45 -24.10 -12.13
CA SER A 51 27.70 -23.66 -13.33
C SER A 51 27.29 -24.88 -14.17
N VAL A 52 25.98 -25.10 -14.36
CA VAL A 52 25.46 -26.02 -15.39
C VAL A 52 24.92 -25.20 -16.55
N ARG A 53 25.52 -25.35 -17.73
CA ARG A 53 25.09 -24.74 -18.99
C ARG A 53 24.15 -25.72 -19.69
N ASN A 54 22.93 -25.30 -20.05
CA ASN A 54 22.17 -25.98 -21.09
C ASN A 54 22.15 -25.12 -22.35
N SER A 55 22.62 -25.66 -23.46
CA SER A 55 22.63 -24.99 -24.75
C SER A 55 21.32 -25.27 -25.47
N LYS A 56 20.39 -24.30 -25.50
CA LYS A 56 19.56 -23.95 -26.69
C LYS A 56 18.51 -22.86 -26.49
N SER A 57 18.31 -22.34 -25.28
CA SER A 57 17.61 -21.07 -25.06
C SER A 57 18.40 -20.30 -24.01
N GLY A 58 18.68 -19.02 -24.24
CA GLY A 58 19.60 -18.20 -23.44
C GLY A 58 19.13 -17.86 -22.02
N GLU A 59 18.50 -18.79 -21.31
CA GLU A 59 18.10 -18.65 -19.91
C GLU A 59 19.18 -19.19 -18.97
N LEU A 60 19.63 -18.34 -18.04
CA LEU A 60 20.46 -18.72 -16.90
C LEU A 60 19.54 -19.05 -15.73
N ILE A 61 19.35 -20.33 -15.43
CA ILE A 61 18.61 -20.77 -14.23
C ILE A 61 19.61 -20.86 -13.07
N LEU A 62 19.51 -19.93 -12.13
CA LEU A 62 20.23 -19.98 -10.85
C LEU A 62 19.43 -20.84 -9.87
N LYS A 63 19.88 -22.08 -9.63
CA LYS A 63 19.41 -22.87 -8.49
C LYS A 63 20.09 -22.35 -7.23
N VAL A 64 19.35 -21.64 -6.39
CA VAL A 64 19.78 -21.32 -5.03
C VAL A 64 19.32 -22.45 -4.13
N SER A 65 20.27 -23.27 -3.69
CA SER A 65 20.05 -24.21 -2.58
C SER A 65 20.40 -23.47 -1.29
N VAL A 66 19.42 -23.30 -0.39
CA VAL A 66 19.72 -22.83 0.96
C VAL A 66 20.29 -24.02 1.71
N VAL A 67 21.61 -24.05 1.88
CA VAL A 67 22.24 -24.95 2.85
C VAL A 67 22.05 -24.29 4.21
N GLN A 68 21.16 -24.84 5.02
CA GLN A 68 21.12 -24.50 6.44
C GLN A 68 22.37 -25.11 7.06
N ASP A 69 23.33 -24.27 7.45
CA ASP A 69 24.48 -24.73 8.23
C ASP A 69 23.96 -25.27 9.58
N SER A 70 23.96 -26.58 9.74
CA SER A 70 23.85 -27.20 11.05
C SER A 70 25.17 -26.97 11.79
N VAL A 71 25.19 -25.90 12.59
CA VAL A 71 26.27 -25.63 13.52
C VAL A 71 26.25 -26.71 14.59
N ASN A 72 27.11 -27.72 14.45
CA ASN A 72 27.33 -28.74 15.47
C ASN A 72 28.34 -28.18 16.48
N ILE A 73 27.87 -27.38 17.45
CA ILE A 73 28.66 -27.02 18.63
C ILE A 73 28.40 -28.07 19.70
N SER A 74 29.38 -28.96 19.87
CA SER A 74 29.54 -29.77 21.07
C SER A 74 29.82 -28.83 22.25
N GLY A 75 28.77 -28.54 23.02
CA GLY A 75 28.83 -27.68 24.20
C GLY A 75 27.45 -27.12 24.50
N GLN A 76 26.65 -27.89 25.24
CA GLN A 76 25.34 -27.45 25.73
C GLN A 76 25.53 -26.21 26.62
N ASN A 77 25.32 -25.04 26.04
CA ASN A 77 24.89 -23.86 26.78
C ASN A 77 23.58 -23.41 26.13
N THR A 78 22.48 -24.01 26.59
CA THR A 78 21.13 -23.55 26.31
C THR A 78 20.99 -22.14 26.86
N MET A 79 21.34 -21.14 26.06
CA MET A 79 20.82 -19.80 26.25
C MET A 79 19.31 -19.89 26.04
N ASN A 80 18.58 -20.11 27.12
CA ASN A 80 17.13 -19.98 27.15
C ASN A 80 16.80 -18.53 26.78
N MET A 81 16.60 -18.27 25.49
CA MET A 81 16.11 -16.97 25.03
C MET A 81 14.70 -16.80 25.58
N VAL A 82 14.48 -15.71 26.33
CA VAL A 82 13.16 -15.35 26.85
C VAL A 82 12.23 -15.15 25.66
N LYS A 83 11.15 -15.94 25.59
CA LYS A 83 10.11 -15.79 24.57
C LYS A 83 9.15 -14.69 25.03
N VAL A 84 9.19 -13.54 24.36
CA VAL A 84 8.23 -12.46 24.59
C VAL A 84 6.91 -12.83 23.92
N PRO A 85 5.78 -12.82 24.65
CA PRO A 85 4.47 -13.09 24.06
C PRO A 85 4.04 -11.94 23.12
N GLU A 86 3.14 -12.24 22.19
CA GLU A 86 2.57 -11.25 21.28
C GLU A 86 1.75 -10.18 22.03
N CYS A 87 1.79 -8.95 21.52
CA CYS A 87 1.00 -7.85 22.07
C CYS A 87 -0.49 -8.07 21.80
N ARG A 88 -1.32 -8.02 22.84
CA ARG A 88 -2.78 -8.24 22.76
C ARG A 88 -3.62 -6.96 22.83
N LEU A 89 -2.98 -5.78 22.83
CA LEU A 89 -3.67 -4.49 23.02
C LEU A 89 -4.86 -4.32 22.06
N ALA A 90 -4.67 -4.61 20.78
CA ALA A 90 -5.72 -4.49 19.78
C ALA A 90 -6.92 -5.40 20.07
N ASP A 91 -6.66 -6.64 20.47
CA ASP A 91 -7.70 -7.63 20.71
C ASP A 91 -8.42 -7.36 22.06
N GLU A 92 -7.70 -6.85 23.06
CA GLU A 92 -8.27 -6.42 24.35
C GLU A 92 -9.18 -5.19 24.20
N LEU A 93 -8.79 -4.21 23.37
CA LEU A 93 -9.65 -3.08 23.01
C LEU A 93 -10.85 -3.54 22.17
N GLY A 94 -10.65 -4.47 21.23
CA GLY A 94 -11.75 -5.12 20.50
C GLY A 94 -12.75 -5.79 21.44
N GLY A 95 -12.28 -6.41 22.52
CA GLY A 95 -13.14 -6.98 23.55
C GLY A 95 -13.99 -5.95 24.31
N LEU A 96 -13.53 -4.70 24.47
CA LEU A 96 -14.35 -3.63 25.04
C LEU A 96 -15.54 -3.27 24.13
N TRP A 97 -15.31 -3.22 22.83
CA TRP A 97 -16.34 -2.98 21.82
C TRP A 97 -17.35 -4.14 21.77
N GLU A 98 -16.87 -5.37 21.62
CA GLU A 98 -17.73 -6.55 21.45
C GLU A 98 -18.61 -6.84 22.67
N ASN A 99 -18.08 -6.60 23.88
CA ASN A 99 -18.80 -6.88 25.12
C ASN A 99 -19.44 -5.64 25.76
N SER A 100 -19.30 -4.45 25.15
CA SER A 100 -19.89 -3.19 25.63
C SER A 100 -19.60 -2.89 27.11
N ARG A 101 -18.35 -3.09 27.57
CA ARG A 101 -17.96 -2.91 28.98
C ARG A 101 -17.40 -1.52 29.23
N PHE A 102 -17.91 -0.81 30.24
CA PHE A 102 -17.46 0.53 30.65
C PHE A 102 -17.73 1.65 29.61
N THR A 103 -18.79 1.48 28.84
CA THR A 103 -19.21 2.43 27.79
C THR A 103 -19.81 3.70 28.38
N ASP A 104 -19.62 4.82 27.70
CA ASP A 104 -20.03 6.17 28.12
C ASP A 104 -20.75 6.97 27.03
N CYS A 105 -21.00 6.36 25.87
CA CYS A 105 -21.86 6.90 24.81
C CYS A 105 -22.58 5.80 24.00
N CYS A 106 -23.66 6.21 23.34
CA CYS A 106 -24.46 5.39 22.42
C CYS A 106 -24.41 5.96 20.99
N LEU A 107 -24.14 5.11 20.01
CA LEU A 107 -24.15 5.43 18.58
C LEU A 107 -25.35 4.72 17.95
N CYS A 108 -26.22 5.47 17.29
CA CYS A 108 -27.46 4.98 16.72
C CYS A 108 -27.37 4.98 15.20
N VAL A 109 -27.46 3.80 14.59
CA VAL A 109 -27.27 3.60 13.14
C VAL A 109 -28.47 2.84 12.60
N ALA A 110 -29.27 3.49 11.74
CA ALA A 110 -30.50 2.91 11.19
C ALA A 110 -31.43 2.28 12.27
N GLY A 111 -31.52 2.94 13.43
CA GLY A 111 -32.31 2.47 14.58
C GLY A 111 -31.64 1.39 15.46
N GLN A 112 -30.45 0.91 15.11
CA GLN A 112 -29.66 0.00 15.94
C GLN A 112 -28.77 0.81 16.89
N GLU A 113 -28.72 0.41 18.16
CA GLU A 113 -27.90 1.08 19.18
C GLU A 113 -26.60 0.32 19.44
N PHE A 114 -25.49 1.06 19.45
CA PHE A 114 -24.15 0.55 19.71
C PHE A 114 -23.50 1.33 20.85
N GLN A 115 -23.14 0.64 21.92
CA GLN A 115 -22.46 1.25 23.05
C GLN A 115 -20.96 1.39 22.76
N ALA A 116 -20.37 2.54 23.08
CA ALA A 116 -18.98 2.86 22.75
C ALA A 116 -18.29 3.70 23.83
N HIS A 117 -17.03 4.04 23.58
CA HIS A 117 -16.15 4.77 24.49
C HIS A 117 -15.67 6.06 23.85
N LYS A 118 -16.10 7.21 24.37
CA LYS A 118 -15.76 8.53 23.83
C LYS A 118 -14.26 8.74 23.70
N ALA A 119 -13.50 8.36 24.73
CA ALA A 119 -12.05 8.53 24.76
C ALA A 119 -11.34 7.77 23.62
N ILE A 120 -11.79 6.55 23.31
CA ILE A 120 -11.23 5.75 22.22
C ILE A 120 -11.62 6.35 20.88
N LEU A 121 -12.89 6.69 20.69
CA LEU A 121 -13.39 7.31 19.46
C LEU A 121 -12.66 8.62 19.15
N ALA A 122 -12.56 9.52 20.13
CA ALA A 122 -11.91 10.81 20.01
C ALA A 122 -10.40 10.68 19.71
N ALA A 123 -9.71 9.73 20.35
CA ALA A 123 -8.29 9.50 20.08
C ALA A 123 -8.00 8.96 18.68
N ARG A 124 -8.99 8.33 18.03
CA ARG A 124 -8.82 7.63 16.74
C ARG A 124 -9.41 8.38 15.56
N SER A 125 -10.37 9.27 15.78
CA SER A 125 -11.04 10.06 14.75
C SER A 125 -11.13 11.53 15.18
N PRO A 126 -10.54 12.46 14.43
CA PRO A 126 -10.70 13.90 14.64
C PRO A 126 -12.17 14.35 14.64
N VAL A 127 -13.01 13.69 13.84
CA VAL A 127 -14.45 14.00 13.73
C VAL A 127 -15.17 13.63 15.02
N PHE A 128 -14.93 12.42 15.55
CA PHE A 128 -15.47 12.08 16.87
C PHE A 128 -14.87 12.92 17.99
N SER A 129 -13.59 13.31 17.90
CA SER A 129 -12.97 14.21 18.87
C SER A 129 -13.71 15.54 18.95
N ALA A 130 -13.89 16.23 17.81
CA ALA A 130 -14.60 17.50 17.76
C ALA A 130 -16.08 17.36 18.19
N MET A 131 -16.73 16.24 17.83
CA MET A 131 -18.10 15.94 18.22
C MET A 131 -18.28 15.84 19.74
N PHE A 132 -17.31 15.25 20.46
CA PHE A 132 -17.39 15.07 21.91
C PHE A 132 -16.77 16.20 22.73
N GLU A 133 -15.85 16.97 22.15
CA GLU A 133 -15.16 18.07 22.83
C GLU A 133 -16.02 19.33 22.91
N HIS A 134 -16.91 19.56 21.94
CA HIS A 134 -17.81 20.71 21.95
C HIS A 134 -19.15 20.39 22.62
N GLU A 135 -19.75 21.37 23.32
CA GLU A 135 -21.05 21.25 24.00
C GLU A 135 -22.25 21.20 23.03
N MET A 136 -22.18 20.37 22.00
CA MET A 136 -23.31 20.09 21.10
C MET A 136 -24.35 19.19 21.78
N GLU A 137 -25.55 19.06 21.23
CA GLU A 137 -26.64 18.26 21.81
C GLU A 137 -26.22 16.80 22.06
N GLU A 138 -25.35 16.27 21.20
CA GLU A 138 -24.80 14.91 21.26
C GLU A 138 -23.93 14.71 22.50
N SER A 139 -23.14 15.72 22.89
CA SER A 139 -22.27 15.61 24.07
C SER A 139 -23.06 15.68 25.37
N LYS A 140 -24.23 16.34 25.37
CA LYS A 140 -25.15 16.40 26.52
C LYS A 140 -26.01 15.14 26.65
N LYS A 141 -26.41 14.53 25.54
CA LYS A 141 -27.27 13.33 25.52
C LYS A 141 -26.49 12.01 25.51
N ASN A 142 -25.16 12.06 25.36
CA ASN A 142 -24.29 10.90 25.16
C ASN A 142 -24.78 9.97 24.04
N ARG A 143 -25.48 10.53 23.05
CA ARG A 143 -26.15 9.79 21.99
C ARG A 143 -25.93 10.49 20.66
N VAL A 144 -25.41 9.74 19.69
CA VAL A 144 -25.07 10.23 18.36
C VAL A 144 -25.91 9.49 17.33
N GLU A 145 -26.62 10.22 16.47
CA GLU A 145 -27.35 9.65 15.34
C GLU A 145 -26.46 9.61 14.08
N ILE A 146 -26.42 8.46 13.42
CA ILE A 146 -25.63 8.20 12.22
C ILE A 146 -26.60 7.64 11.16
N ASN A 147 -26.92 8.46 10.17
CA ASN A 147 -27.99 8.16 9.20
C ASN A 147 -27.47 7.73 7.82
N ASP A 148 -26.18 7.89 7.59
CA ASP A 148 -25.53 7.86 6.28
C ASP A 148 -24.45 6.79 6.19
N VAL A 149 -24.49 5.80 7.09
CA VAL A 149 -23.63 4.61 7.07
C VAL A 149 -24.48 3.38 7.30
N GLU A 150 -24.33 2.36 6.45
CA GLU A 150 -25.02 1.09 6.63
C GLU A 150 -24.51 0.36 7.90
N PRO A 151 -25.37 -0.34 8.67
CA PRO A 151 -24.95 -0.97 9.93
C PRO A 151 -23.77 -1.95 9.81
N GLU A 152 -23.63 -2.66 8.69
CA GLU A 152 -22.49 -3.57 8.47
C GLU A 152 -21.18 -2.81 8.26
N VAL A 153 -21.20 -1.79 7.41
CA VAL A 153 -20.06 -0.88 7.15
C VAL A 153 -19.64 -0.17 8.44
N PHE A 154 -20.62 0.28 9.22
CA PHE A 154 -20.38 0.91 10.51
C PHE A 154 -19.67 -0.02 11.50
N LYS A 155 -20.11 -1.29 11.60
CA LYS A 155 -19.46 -2.29 12.47
C LYS A 155 -18.01 -2.54 12.05
N GLU A 156 -17.74 -2.58 10.75
CA GLU A 156 -16.39 -2.78 10.21
C GLU A 156 -15.49 -1.57 10.49
N MET A 157 -15.99 -0.35 10.27
CA MET A 157 -15.33 0.90 10.67
C MET A 157 -15.04 0.91 12.17
N MET A 158 -15.98 0.42 12.99
CA MET A 158 -15.80 0.36 14.43
C MET A 158 -14.76 -0.67 14.86
N CYS A 159 -14.76 -1.85 14.23
CA CYS A 159 -13.68 -2.83 14.39
C CYS A 159 -12.31 -2.20 14.14
N PHE A 160 -12.18 -1.39 13.09
CA PHE A 160 -10.95 -0.67 12.79
C PHE A 160 -10.56 0.36 13.85
N ILE A 161 -11.51 1.14 14.35
CA ILE A 161 -11.23 2.16 15.38
C ILE A 161 -10.62 1.51 16.64
N TYR A 162 -11.19 0.39 17.09
CA TYR A 162 -10.73 -0.30 18.31
C TYR A 162 -9.47 -1.16 18.08
N THR A 163 -9.34 -1.82 16.94
CA THR A 163 -8.32 -2.87 16.74
C THR A 163 -7.26 -2.52 15.69
N GLY A 164 -7.52 -1.52 14.84
CA GLY A 164 -6.70 -1.20 13.67
C GLY A 164 -6.82 -2.21 12.51
N LYS A 165 -7.76 -3.16 12.60
CA LYS A 165 -8.02 -4.22 11.61
C LYS A 165 -9.42 -4.04 11.02
N ALA A 166 -9.58 -4.47 9.76
CA ALA A 166 -10.87 -4.52 9.06
C ALA A 166 -10.95 -5.86 8.27
N PRO A 167 -11.28 -6.98 8.95
CA PRO A 167 -11.27 -8.32 8.34
C PRO A 167 -12.26 -8.53 7.18
N ASN A 168 -13.31 -7.73 7.03
CA ASN A 168 -14.29 -7.85 5.94
C ASN A 168 -14.21 -6.73 4.90
N LEU A 169 -13.14 -5.92 4.94
CA LEU A 169 -12.97 -4.75 4.08
C LEU A 169 -13.21 -5.05 2.59
N ASP A 170 -12.70 -6.18 2.08
CA ASP A 170 -12.81 -6.56 0.67
C ASP A 170 -14.25 -6.67 0.15
N LYS A 171 -15.23 -6.87 1.04
CA LYS A 171 -16.64 -7.03 0.68
C LYS A 171 -17.39 -5.70 0.54
N MET A 172 -16.82 -4.62 1.07
CA MET A 172 -17.49 -3.31 1.27
C MET A 172 -16.50 -2.14 1.12
N ALA A 173 -15.48 -2.30 0.29
CA ALA A 173 -14.34 -1.39 0.26
C ALA A 173 -14.73 0.03 -0.18
N ASP A 174 -15.73 0.16 -1.05
CA ASP A 174 -16.32 1.41 -1.52
C ASP A 174 -17.10 2.15 -0.42
N ASP A 175 -18.06 1.48 0.23
CA ASP A 175 -18.83 2.09 1.32
C ASP A 175 -17.93 2.39 2.54
N LEU A 176 -16.97 1.50 2.81
CA LEU A 176 -16.01 1.69 3.90
C LEU A 176 -15.02 2.83 3.59
N LEU A 177 -14.67 3.06 2.32
CA LEU A 177 -13.91 4.24 1.90
C LEU A 177 -14.68 5.52 2.21
N ALA A 178 -15.97 5.56 1.85
CA ALA A 178 -16.85 6.69 2.14
C ALA A 178 -16.95 6.98 3.64
N ALA A 179 -17.13 5.93 4.46
CA ALA A 179 -17.14 6.05 5.91
C ALA A 179 -15.78 6.52 6.46
N ALA A 180 -14.68 5.95 5.98
CA ALA A 180 -13.34 6.32 6.43
C ALA A 180 -13.01 7.79 6.13
N ASP A 181 -13.38 8.28 4.95
CA ASP A 181 -13.21 9.68 4.56
C ASP A 181 -14.04 10.60 5.46
N LYS A 182 -15.34 10.28 5.64
CA LYS A 182 -16.25 11.05 6.50
C LYS A 182 -15.76 11.19 7.94
N TYR A 183 -15.24 10.11 8.51
CA TYR A 183 -14.74 10.09 9.90
C TYR A 183 -13.23 10.38 10.01
N ALA A 184 -12.59 10.82 8.93
CA ALA A 184 -11.16 11.16 8.85
C ALA A 184 -10.24 10.04 9.39
N LEU A 185 -10.53 8.80 9.01
CA LEU A 185 -9.76 7.60 9.36
C LEU A 185 -8.74 7.28 8.26
N GLU A 186 -7.71 8.12 8.14
CA GLU A 186 -6.76 8.11 7.02
C GLU A 186 -6.16 6.73 6.70
N ARG A 187 -5.73 5.98 7.73
CA ARG A 187 -5.16 4.64 7.49
C ARG A 187 -6.20 3.63 6.98
N LEU A 188 -7.45 3.72 7.41
CA LEU A 188 -8.52 2.87 6.89
C LEU A 188 -8.84 3.23 5.44
N LYS A 189 -8.87 4.53 5.14
CA LYS A 189 -9.05 5.06 3.79
C LYS A 189 -8.02 4.46 2.82
N VAL A 190 -6.73 4.52 3.17
CA VAL A 190 -5.65 3.92 2.35
C VAL A 190 -5.76 2.39 2.25
N MET A 191 -6.26 1.69 3.28
CA MET A 191 -6.53 0.25 3.18
C MET A 191 -7.65 -0.06 2.18
N CYS A 192 -8.70 0.77 2.13
CA CYS A 192 -9.75 0.67 1.11
C CYS A 192 -9.20 0.99 -0.28
N GLU A 193 -8.33 1.99 -0.41
CA GLU A 193 -7.66 2.33 -1.67
C GLU A 193 -6.86 1.14 -2.23
N ASP A 194 -6.11 0.42 -1.38
CA ASP A 194 -5.32 -0.76 -1.79
C ASP A 194 -6.21 -1.90 -2.30
N ALA A 195 -7.32 -2.18 -1.60
CA ALA A 195 -8.28 -3.21 -2.00
C ALA A 195 -9.01 -2.85 -3.31
N LEU A 196 -9.42 -1.60 -3.47
CA LEU A 196 -10.07 -1.12 -4.69
C LEU A 196 -9.09 -1.10 -5.87
N CYS A 197 -7.84 -0.71 -5.63
CA CYS A 197 -6.79 -0.74 -6.64
C CYS A 197 -6.51 -2.17 -7.12
N SER A 198 -6.50 -3.15 -6.22
CA SER A 198 -6.30 -4.56 -6.55
C SER A 198 -7.44 -5.16 -7.39
N ASN A 199 -8.63 -4.55 -7.34
CA ASN A 199 -9.82 -4.94 -8.09
C ASN A 199 -10.07 -4.08 -9.34
N LEU A 200 -9.12 -3.23 -9.75
CA LEU A 200 -9.21 -2.46 -10.98
C LEU A 200 -9.32 -3.37 -12.21
N SER A 201 -10.29 -3.07 -13.06
CA SER A 201 -10.59 -3.76 -14.30
C SER A 201 -11.05 -2.76 -15.35
N VAL A 202 -11.07 -3.17 -16.62
CA VAL A 202 -11.54 -2.31 -17.72
C VAL A 202 -12.96 -1.79 -17.47
N GLU A 203 -13.86 -2.65 -16.98
CA GLU A 203 -15.28 -2.33 -16.80
C GLU A 203 -15.54 -1.37 -15.64
N ASN A 204 -14.80 -1.47 -14.53
CA ASN A 204 -15.04 -0.68 -13.33
C ASN A 204 -14.07 0.52 -13.15
N ALA A 205 -13.05 0.68 -14.01
CA ALA A 205 -12.04 1.72 -13.85
C ALA A 205 -12.63 3.14 -13.80
N ALA A 206 -13.65 3.43 -14.61
CA ALA A 206 -14.32 4.72 -14.61
C ALA A 206 -15.10 4.97 -13.30
N GLU A 207 -15.80 3.96 -12.79
CA GLU A 207 -16.55 4.04 -11.53
C GLU A 207 -15.60 4.22 -10.34
N ILE A 208 -14.50 3.47 -10.30
CA ILE A 208 -13.46 3.59 -9.27
C ILE A 208 -12.80 4.97 -9.32
N LEU A 209 -12.56 5.54 -10.50
CA LEU A 209 -12.00 6.88 -10.62
C LEU A 209 -12.95 7.95 -10.06
N ILE A 210 -14.26 7.84 -10.35
CA ILE A 210 -15.28 8.74 -9.78
C ILE A 210 -15.31 8.61 -8.26
N LEU A 211 -15.33 7.37 -7.75
CA LEU A 211 -15.33 7.08 -6.32
C LEU A 211 -14.09 7.67 -5.62
N ALA A 212 -12.92 7.54 -6.24
CA ALA A 212 -11.67 8.05 -5.71
C ALA A 212 -11.65 9.59 -5.67
N ASP A 213 -12.19 10.27 -6.68
CA ASP A 213 -12.36 11.73 -6.68
C ASP A 213 -13.35 12.18 -5.60
N LEU A 214 -14.49 11.51 -5.51
CA LEU A 214 -15.57 11.84 -4.57
C LEU A 214 -15.09 11.80 -3.11
N HIS A 215 -14.27 10.80 -2.77
CA HIS A 215 -13.76 10.59 -1.42
C HIS A 215 -12.32 11.09 -1.24
N SER A 216 -11.81 11.96 -2.13
CA SER A 216 -10.46 12.52 -2.04
C SER A 216 -9.38 11.45 -1.78
N ALA A 217 -9.47 10.32 -2.47
CA ALA A 217 -8.59 9.16 -2.33
C ALA A 217 -7.46 9.23 -3.37
N ASP A 218 -6.43 10.02 -3.05
CA ASP A 218 -5.42 10.45 -4.02
C ASP A 218 -4.59 9.31 -4.61
N GLN A 219 -4.26 8.27 -3.81
CA GLN A 219 -3.46 7.15 -4.30
C GLN A 219 -4.28 6.30 -5.27
N LEU A 220 -5.52 5.96 -4.89
CA LEU A 220 -6.45 5.23 -5.76
C LEU A 220 -6.75 6.02 -7.04
N LYS A 221 -6.97 7.34 -6.94
CA LYS A 221 -7.22 8.20 -8.09
C LYS A 221 -6.05 8.15 -9.08
N THR A 222 -4.82 8.25 -8.56
CA THR A 222 -3.60 8.15 -9.39
C THR A 222 -3.50 6.78 -10.06
N GLN A 223 -3.69 5.69 -9.32
CA GLN A 223 -3.64 4.33 -9.88
C GLN A 223 -4.74 4.08 -10.92
N ALA A 224 -5.96 4.57 -10.69
CA ALA A 224 -7.06 4.45 -11.64
C ALA A 224 -6.77 5.22 -12.94
N VAL A 225 -6.24 6.45 -12.85
CA VAL A 225 -5.84 7.23 -14.03
C VAL A 225 -4.73 6.52 -14.82
N ASP A 226 -3.72 5.98 -14.15
CA ASP A 226 -2.62 5.26 -14.80
C ASP A 226 -3.14 3.98 -15.48
N PHE A 227 -4.03 3.24 -14.82
CA PHE A 227 -4.68 2.05 -15.38
C PHE A 227 -5.51 2.40 -16.63
N ILE A 228 -6.33 3.44 -16.57
CA ILE A 228 -7.13 3.93 -17.69
C ILE A 228 -6.24 4.31 -18.87
N ASN A 229 -5.15 5.03 -18.62
CA ASN A 229 -4.23 5.45 -19.68
C ASN A 229 -3.52 4.24 -20.34
N TYR A 230 -3.21 3.21 -19.57
CA TYR A 230 -2.59 1.99 -20.09
C TYR A 230 -3.56 1.11 -20.88
N HIS A 231 -4.83 1.05 -20.46
CA HIS A 231 -5.90 0.26 -21.10
C HIS A 231 -6.89 1.12 -21.91
N ALA A 232 -6.45 2.28 -22.40
CA ALA A 232 -7.33 3.30 -22.97
C ALA A 232 -8.22 2.77 -24.10
N SER A 233 -7.70 1.91 -24.98
CA SER A 233 -8.48 1.34 -26.09
C SER A 233 -9.75 0.63 -25.64
N ASP A 234 -9.66 -0.10 -24.54
CA ASP A 234 -10.73 -0.98 -24.07
C ASP A 234 -11.67 -0.18 -23.15
N VAL A 235 -11.10 0.67 -22.28
CA VAL A 235 -11.86 1.50 -21.35
C VAL A 235 -12.77 2.49 -22.08
N LEU A 236 -12.31 3.10 -23.17
CA LEU A 236 -13.10 4.06 -23.97
C LEU A 236 -14.40 3.45 -24.52
N GLU A 237 -14.46 2.12 -24.70
CA GLU A 237 -15.63 1.44 -25.21
C GLU A 237 -16.67 1.08 -24.13
N THR A 238 -16.28 1.10 -22.86
CA THR A 238 -17.16 0.76 -21.73
C THR A 238 -18.30 1.77 -21.58
N SER A 239 -19.44 1.28 -21.08
CA SER A 239 -20.57 2.14 -20.71
C SER A 239 -20.21 3.07 -19.54
N GLY A 240 -19.41 2.58 -18.58
CA GLY A 240 -18.92 3.35 -17.44
C GLY A 240 -18.13 4.58 -17.87
N TRP A 241 -17.17 4.41 -18.80
CA TRP A 241 -16.44 5.55 -19.35
C TRP A 241 -17.34 6.54 -20.09
N LYS A 242 -18.21 6.04 -20.98
CA LYS A 242 -19.15 6.89 -21.75
C LYS A 242 -20.06 7.70 -20.82
N SER A 243 -20.50 7.12 -19.70
CA SER A 243 -21.27 7.80 -18.66
C SER A 243 -20.45 8.85 -17.91
N MET A 244 -19.19 8.53 -17.56
CA MET A 244 -18.27 9.45 -16.89
C MET A 244 -17.96 10.70 -17.73
N VAL A 245 -17.83 10.55 -19.05
CA VAL A 245 -17.61 11.70 -19.96
C VAL A 245 -18.72 12.75 -19.84
N VAL A 246 -19.96 12.33 -19.62
CA VAL A 246 -21.11 13.23 -19.49
C VAL A 246 -21.24 13.75 -18.06
N SER A 247 -21.09 12.87 -17.06
CA SER A 247 -21.34 13.20 -15.66
C SER A 247 -20.18 13.92 -14.96
N HIS A 248 -18.93 13.61 -15.31
CA HIS A 248 -17.72 14.10 -14.65
C HIS A 248 -16.62 14.49 -15.67
N PRO A 249 -16.86 15.50 -16.53
CA PRO A 249 -15.93 15.88 -17.60
C PRO A 249 -14.57 16.36 -17.10
N HIS A 250 -14.46 16.83 -15.85
CA HIS A 250 -13.19 17.23 -15.24
C HIS A 250 -12.23 16.06 -15.05
N LEU A 251 -12.74 14.86 -14.77
CA LEU A 251 -11.94 13.64 -14.61
C LEU A 251 -11.32 13.21 -15.94
N VAL A 252 -12.08 13.35 -17.03
CA VAL A 252 -11.57 13.09 -18.38
C VAL A 252 -10.42 14.06 -18.71
N ALA A 253 -10.60 15.35 -18.39
CA ALA A 253 -9.55 16.35 -18.60
C ALA A 253 -8.31 16.08 -17.74
N GLU A 254 -8.47 15.55 -16.54
CA GLU A 254 -7.37 15.13 -15.67
C GLU A 254 -6.63 13.92 -16.21
N ALA A 255 -7.34 12.87 -16.63
CA ALA A 255 -6.73 11.68 -17.24
C ALA A 255 -5.94 12.05 -18.51
N TYR A 256 -6.50 12.92 -19.36
CA TYR A 256 -5.82 13.44 -20.55
C TYR A 256 -4.56 14.26 -20.21
N ARG A 257 -4.62 15.11 -19.17
CA ARG A 257 -3.45 15.87 -18.69
C ARG A 257 -2.35 14.93 -18.20
N SER A 258 -2.71 13.88 -17.46
CA SER A 258 -1.76 12.86 -17.02
C SER A 258 -1.07 12.19 -18.22
N LEU A 259 -1.85 11.75 -19.22
CA LEU A 259 -1.33 11.16 -20.45
C LEU A 259 -0.39 12.08 -21.22
N ALA A 260 -0.74 13.37 -21.37
CA ALA A 260 0.09 14.35 -22.05
C ALA A 260 1.42 14.62 -21.32
N SER A 261 1.39 14.63 -19.98
CA SER A 261 2.59 14.81 -19.15
C SER A 261 3.55 13.61 -19.24
N ALA A 262 3.02 12.40 -19.36
CA ALA A 262 3.81 11.17 -19.50
C ALA A 262 4.52 11.07 -20.87
N GLN A 263 4.00 11.73 -21.91
CA GLN A 263 4.54 11.70 -23.27
C GLN A 263 5.60 12.76 -23.57
N CYS A 264 6.01 13.60 -22.60
CA CYS A 264 7.10 14.56 -22.76
C CYS A 264 8.45 14.00 -22.27
N PRO A 265 9.26 13.32 -23.12
CA PRO A 265 10.68 13.17 -22.81
C PRO A 265 11.33 14.56 -22.89
N PHE A 266 11.89 15.01 -21.78
CA PHE A 266 12.82 16.14 -21.62
C PHE A 266 13.45 16.60 -22.95
N LEU A 267 12.89 17.64 -23.58
CA LEU A 267 13.57 18.37 -24.64
C LEU A 267 14.72 19.14 -23.99
N GLY A 268 15.90 18.53 -23.98
CA GLY A 268 17.12 19.19 -23.50
C GLY A 268 17.35 20.52 -24.24
N PRO A 269 18.00 21.50 -23.58
CA PRO A 269 18.17 22.83 -24.15
C PRO A 269 18.92 22.78 -25.50
N PRO A 270 18.61 23.67 -26.45
CA PRO A 270 19.17 23.63 -27.79
C PRO A 270 20.69 23.76 -27.74
N ARG A 271 21.41 22.79 -28.32
CA ARG A 271 22.88 22.84 -28.47
C ARG A 271 23.25 24.11 -29.22
N LYS A 272 23.92 25.05 -28.54
CA LYS A 272 24.56 26.20 -29.19
C LYS A 272 25.53 25.67 -30.24
N ARG A 273 25.28 26.05 -31.50
CA ARG A 273 26.15 25.76 -32.64
C ARG A 273 27.48 26.49 -32.40
N LEU A 274 28.56 25.74 -32.12
CA LEU A 274 29.91 26.29 -32.05
C LEU A 274 30.24 26.88 -33.42
N LYS A 275 30.48 28.20 -33.48
CA LYS A 275 31.08 28.85 -34.64
C LYS A 275 32.51 28.33 -34.76
N GLN A 276 32.81 27.65 -35.86
CA GLN A 276 34.18 27.33 -36.25
C GLN A 276 34.85 28.65 -36.66
N SER A 277 36.00 28.97 -36.05
CA SER A 277 36.94 29.98 -36.53
C SER A 277 37.96 29.35 -37.46
#